data_AF-A0A368W2D2-F1
#
_entry.id   AF-A0A368W2D2-F1
#
_cell.length_a   1.000
_cell.length_b   1.000
_cell.length_c   1.000
_cell.angle_alpha   90.00
_cell.angle_beta   90.00
_cell.angle_gamma   90.00
#
_symmetry.space_group_name_H-M   'P 1'
#
loop_
_entity.id
_entity.type
_entity.pdbx_description
1 polymer ?
#
loop_
_entity_poly.entity_id
_entity_poly.type
_entity_poly.pdbx_seq_one_letter_code
_entity_poly.pdbx_strand_id
1 'polypeptide(L)'
;MGLSIHYEGAASSPESVSSILSRVELYSNENNWKIDAIDKNNIIVIPHPKCESLSFVFNDKLKFSGCTKTGYAPTEIHEQVVKLFFEIKPHFKKLKIDDESGYWDAYQDVIRNKPIREITDFPVVSESDVIKEILYLPDNSLKCDYGFWNSDPLFVKPVVLHLPTIRNRMGYDLTNGSNYAFVVRDLLKDLSLNGFFTWDHDWFYDDCNYIVELSKLWAWKKSAGNPTSIKRNRCIAFGYAIGKGCFGLENGFFNKTHRDA
;
A
#
# COMPACT_ATOMS: atom_id res chain seq x y z
N MET A 1 -5.16 33.13 -16.57
CA MET A 1 -6.23 32.21 -16.13
C MET A 1 -5.64 31.38 -15.02
N GLY A 2 -6.26 31.33 -13.85
CA GLY A 2 -5.72 30.58 -12.71
C GLY A 2 -6.08 29.12 -12.85
N LEU A 3 -5.11 28.21 -12.72
CA LEU A 3 -5.34 26.77 -12.70
C LEU A 3 -6.14 26.38 -11.45
N SER A 4 -7.17 25.58 -11.65
CA SER A 4 -7.99 25.00 -10.60
C SER A 4 -8.12 23.49 -10.74
N ILE A 5 -8.32 22.83 -9.61
CA ILE A 5 -8.60 21.39 -9.54
C ILE A 5 -9.95 21.24 -8.86
N HIS A 6 -10.93 20.73 -9.60
CA HIS A 6 -12.23 20.36 -9.08
C HIS A 6 -12.25 18.87 -8.78
N TYR A 7 -12.75 18.49 -7.62
CA TYR A 7 -12.72 17.11 -7.17
C TYR A 7 -14.01 16.71 -6.49
N GLU A 8 -14.43 15.47 -6.76
CA GLU A 8 -15.55 14.82 -6.08
C GLU A 8 -15.25 13.33 -5.92
N GLY A 9 -15.70 12.74 -4.82
CA GLY A 9 -15.57 11.30 -4.67
C GLY A 9 -16.31 10.71 -3.49
N ALA A 10 -16.23 9.39 -3.39
CA ALA A 10 -16.79 8.60 -2.32
C ALA A 10 -15.74 7.58 -1.84
N ALA A 11 -15.40 7.61 -0.56
CA ALA A 11 -14.48 6.63 0.02
C ALA A 11 -15.12 5.23 -0.03
N SER A 12 -14.28 4.20 -0.10
CA SER A 12 -14.73 2.81 -0.21
C SER A 12 -15.34 2.28 1.09
N SER A 13 -14.85 2.76 2.24
CA SER A 13 -15.32 2.39 3.58
C SER A 13 -14.95 3.47 4.60
N PRO A 14 -15.48 3.42 5.85
CA PRO A 14 -15.05 4.30 6.92
C PRO A 14 -13.55 4.20 7.21
N GLU A 15 -12.96 3.00 7.16
CA GLU A 15 -11.51 2.84 7.35
C GLU A 15 -10.71 3.49 6.22
N SER A 16 -11.28 3.50 5.00
CA SER A 16 -10.66 4.17 3.87
C SER A 16 -10.61 5.68 4.06
N VAL A 17 -11.58 6.28 4.75
CA VAL A 17 -11.53 7.70 5.15
C VAL A 17 -10.30 7.93 6.02
N SER A 18 -10.11 7.12 7.06
CA SER A 18 -8.91 7.23 7.91
C SER A 18 -7.62 7.11 7.10
N SER A 19 -7.52 6.13 6.19
CA SER A 19 -6.34 5.99 5.31
C SER A 19 -6.10 7.21 4.41
N ILE A 20 -7.16 7.82 3.87
CA ILE A 20 -7.06 9.04 3.06
C ILE A 20 -6.54 10.19 3.91
N LEU A 21 -7.15 10.44 5.08
CA LEU A 21 -6.77 11.55 5.96
C LEU A 21 -5.32 11.38 6.44
N SER A 22 -4.93 10.19 6.88
CA SER A 22 -3.55 9.90 7.29
C SER A 22 -2.55 10.07 6.14
N ARG A 23 -2.88 9.66 4.91
CA ARG A 23 -1.96 9.89 3.77
C ARG A 23 -1.85 11.38 3.43
N VAL A 24 -2.95 12.13 3.47
CA VAL A 24 -2.94 13.59 3.24
C VAL A 24 -2.10 14.29 4.31
N GLU A 25 -2.23 13.90 5.57
CA GLU A 25 -1.42 14.43 6.68
C GLU A 25 0.07 14.15 6.47
N LEU A 26 0.44 12.89 6.21
CA LEU A 26 1.83 12.50 5.94
C LEU A 26 2.41 13.26 4.75
N TYR A 27 1.69 13.29 3.63
CA TYR A 27 2.10 14.01 2.42
C TYR A 27 2.28 15.50 2.68
N SER A 28 1.39 16.09 3.49
CA SER A 28 1.47 17.50 3.87
C SER A 28 2.73 17.77 4.69
N ASN A 29 3.05 16.91 5.66
CA ASN A 29 4.27 17.01 6.45
C ASN A 29 5.53 16.83 5.60
N GLU A 30 5.57 15.83 4.70
CA GLU A 30 6.68 15.58 3.77
C GLU A 30 6.99 16.80 2.88
N ASN A 31 5.96 17.54 2.47
CA ASN A 31 6.07 18.69 1.57
C ASN A 31 6.01 20.04 2.30
N ASN A 32 6.05 20.07 3.63
CA ASN A 32 5.95 21.28 4.45
C ASN A 32 4.68 22.13 4.18
N TRP A 33 3.57 21.48 3.90
CA TRP A 33 2.27 22.12 3.74
C TRP A 33 1.68 22.44 5.11
N LYS A 34 0.99 23.58 5.22
CA LYS A 34 0.32 23.95 6.48
C LYS A 34 -0.95 23.14 6.64
N ILE A 35 -1.10 22.42 7.74
CA ILE A 35 -2.36 21.80 8.16
C ILE A 35 -3.16 22.84 8.94
N ASP A 36 -4.35 23.19 8.44
CA ASP A 36 -5.20 24.23 9.04
C ASP A 36 -6.22 23.63 10.01
N ALA A 37 -6.76 22.46 9.67
CA ALA A 37 -7.68 21.71 10.54
C ALA A 37 -7.54 20.21 10.26
N ILE A 38 -7.67 19.41 11.33
CA ILE A 38 -7.74 17.95 11.26
C ILE A 38 -8.71 17.43 12.32
N ASP A 39 -9.56 16.50 11.92
CA ASP A 39 -10.53 15.82 12.78
C ASP A 39 -10.82 14.43 12.19
N LYS A 40 -11.63 13.62 12.86
CA LYS A 40 -11.87 12.21 12.52
C LYS A 40 -12.31 11.98 11.07
N ASN A 41 -13.07 12.92 10.49
CA ASN A 41 -13.64 12.80 9.14
C ASN A 41 -13.20 13.94 8.21
N ASN A 42 -12.28 14.79 8.63
CA ASN A 42 -11.86 15.93 7.83
C ASN A 42 -10.39 16.31 7.99
N ILE A 43 -9.81 16.79 6.90
CA ILE A 43 -8.51 17.46 6.92
C ILE A 43 -8.54 18.62 5.92
N ILE A 44 -8.02 19.76 6.35
CA ILE A 44 -7.86 20.96 5.54
C ILE A 44 -6.39 21.34 5.56
N VAL A 45 -5.78 21.40 4.38
CA VAL A 45 -4.36 21.70 4.21
C VAL A 45 -4.19 22.86 3.24
N ILE A 46 -3.08 23.58 3.37
CA ILE A 46 -2.73 24.72 2.55
C ILE A 46 -1.38 24.38 1.89
N PRO A 47 -1.41 23.92 0.62
CA PRO A 47 -0.20 23.49 -0.09
C PRO A 47 0.85 24.59 -0.23
N HIS A 48 0.41 25.84 -0.36
CA HIS A 48 1.27 27.00 -0.49
C HIS A 48 0.53 28.27 -0.06
N PRO A 49 1.19 29.32 0.47
CA PRO A 49 0.53 30.58 0.86
C PRO A 49 -0.23 31.30 -0.25
N LYS A 50 0.07 30.97 -1.52
CA LYS A 50 -0.62 31.47 -2.73
C LYS A 50 -1.59 30.44 -3.34
N CYS A 51 -1.93 29.39 -2.61
CA CYS A 51 -2.91 28.39 -3.02
C CYS A 51 -4.16 28.55 -2.16
N GLU A 52 -5.34 28.29 -2.72
CA GLU A 52 -6.53 28.07 -1.89
C GLU A 52 -6.34 26.80 -1.04
N SER A 53 -7.11 26.65 0.03
CA SER A 53 -7.04 25.45 0.85
C SER A 53 -7.53 24.22 0.07
N LEU A 54 -6.87 23.10 0.32
CA LEU A 54 -7.27 21.78 -0.14
C LEU A 54 -8.02 21.09 1.00
N SER A 55 -9.30 20.80 0.77
CA SER A 55 -10.21 20.31 1.81
C SER A 55 -10.74 18.92 1.49
N PHE A 56 -10.59 18.01 2.44
CA PHE A 56 -11.17 16.68 2.42
C PHE A 56 -12.15 16.58 3.58
N VAL A 57 -13.42 16.90 3.33
CA VAL A 57 -14.49 16.85 4.35
C VAL A 57 -15.48 15.78 3.93
N PHE A 58 -15.50 14.66 4.66
CA PHE A 58 -16.40 13.54 4.38
C PHE A 58 -17.70 13.68 5.15
N ASN A 59 -18.83 13.52 4.45
CA ASN A 59 -20.15 13.44 5.09
C ASN A 59 -20.48 12.00 5.57
N ASP A 60 -21.64 11.83 6.20
CA ASP A 60 -22.12 10.53 6.70
C ASP A 60 -22.24 9.45 5.62
N LYS A 61 -22.30 9.85 4.34
CA LYS A 61 -22.34 8.94 3.19
C LYS A 61 -20.95 8.68 2.59
N LEU A 62 -19.89 9.06 3.31
CA LEU A 62 -18.48 8.95 2.90
C LEU A 62 -18.16 9.69 1.60
N LYS A 63 -18.92 10.75 1.28
CA LYS A 63 -18.70 11.57 0.08
C LYS A 63 -18.01 12.87 0.44
N PHE A 64 -17.19 13.35 -0.47
CA PHE A 64 -16.54 14.65 -0.40
C PHE A 64 -16.55 15.33 -1.78
N SER A 65 -16.43 16.65 -1.78
CA SER A 65 -16.26 17.45 -2.99
C SER A 65 -15.62 18.79 -2.65
N GLY A 66 -14.88 19.36 -3.57
CA GLY A 66 -14.28 20.67 -3.41
C GLY A 66 -13.65 21.19 -4.69
N CYS A 67 -13.07 22.37 -4.57
CA CYS A 67 -12.29 23.01 -5.62
C CYS A 67 -11.12 23.72 -4.93
N THR A 68 -9.94 23.63 -5.53
CA THR A 68 -8.76 24.33 -5.04
C THR A 68 -8.09 25.02 -6.22
N LYS A 69 -7.97 26.35 -6.14
CA LYS A 69 -7.15 27.12 -7.08
C LYS A 69 -5.69 27.09 -6.67
N THR A 70 -4.87 26.65 -7.60
CA THR A 70 -3.41 26.51 -7.47
C THR A 70 -2.67 27.51 -8.35
N GLY A 71 -3.35 28.18 -9.29
CA GLY A 71 -2.74 29.02 -10.33
C GLY A 71 -1.97 30.27 -9.88
N TYR A 72 -1.95 30.61 -8.58
CA TYR A 72 -1.11 31.69 -8.04
C TYR A 72 0.14 31.17 -7.31
N ALA A 73 0.25 29.86 -7.12
CA ALA A 73 1.43 29.18 -6.59
C ALA A 73 2.36 28.71 -7.74
N PRO A 74 3.62 28.36 -7.44
CA PRO A 74 4.50 27.69 -8.41
C PRO A 74 3.87 26.41 -8.97
N THR A 75 4.18 26.08 -10.23
CA THR A 75 3.59 24.92 -10.95
C THR A 75 3.81 23.60 -10.22
N GLU A 76 4.94 23.47 -9.51
CA GLU A 76 5.28 22.28 -8.73
C GLU A 76 4.23 21.99 -7.65
N ILE A 77 3.61 23.03 -7.07
CA ILE A 77 2.55 22.86 -6.08
C ILE A 77 1.30 22.25 -6.73
N HIS A 78 0.98 22.68 -7.96
CA HIS A 78 -0.12 22.08 -8.71
C HIS A 78 0.16 20.59 -8.96
N GLU A 79 1.34 20.25 -9.46
CA GLU A 79 1.75 18.86 -9.70
C GLU A 79 1.71 18.00 -8.43
N GLN A 80 2.15 18.55 -7.28
CA GLN A 80 2.07 17.88 -5.98
C GLN A 80 0.62 17.59 -5.56
N VAL A 81 -0.30 18.55 -5.74
CA VAL A 81 -1.72 18.34 -5.44
C VAL A 81 -2.32 17.24 -6.32
N VAL A 82 -2.02 17.25 -7.62
CA VAL A 82 -2.45 16.19 -8.55
C VAL A 82 -1.87 14.83 -8.15
N LYS A 83 -0.58 14.77 -7.78
CA LYS A 83 0.09 13.56 -7.31
C LYS A 83 -0.54 13.03 -6.01
N LEU A 84 -0.87 13.91 -5.05
CA LEU A 84 -1.57 13.51 -3.84
C LEU A 84 -2.90 12.83 -4.17
N PHE A 85 -3.74 13.44 -5.02
CA PHE A 85 -5.01 12.83 -5.46
C PHE A 85 -4.82 11.46 -6.09
N PHE A 86 -3.71 11.27 -6.79
CA PHE A 86 -3.36 10.01 -7.39
C PHE A 86 -3.00 8.93 -6.37
N GLU A 87 -2.23 9.28 -5.34
CA GLU A 87 -1.82 8.37 -4.27
C GLU A 87 -3.01 7.91 -3.42
N ILE A 88 -3.97 8.81 -3.17
CA ILE A 88 -5.16 8.47 -2.38
C ILE A 88 -6.26 7.79 -3.20
N LYS A 89 -6.18 7.85 -4.55
CA LYS A 89 -7.17 7.27 -5.48
C LYS A 89 -7.59 5.83 -5.14
N PRO A 90 -6.71 4.89 -4.74
CA PRO A 90 -7.09 3.51 -4.43
C PRO A 90 -8.08 3.37 -3.26
N HIS A 91 -8.16 4.37 -2.38
CA HIS A 91 -9.07 4.36 -1.22
C HIS A 91 -10.49 4.85 -1.55
N PHE A 92 -10.72 5.27 -2.80
CA PHE A 92 -12.03 5.72 -3.27
C PHE A 92 -12.75 4.64 -4.06
N LYS A 93 -14.06 4.49 -3.80
CA LYS A 93 -14.97 3.74 -4.67
C LYS A 93 -15.17 4.46 -5.99
N LYS A 94 -15.19 5.79 -5.93
CA LYS A 94 -15.27 6.69 -7.09
C LYS A 94 -14.52 7.96 -6.74
N LEU A 95 -13.58 8.35 -7.59
CA LEU A 95 -12.90 9.65 -7.54
C LEU A 95 -12.95 10.26 -8.93
N LYS A 96 -13.48 11.48 -9.03
CA LYS A 96 -13.47 12.29 -10.24
C LYS A 96 -12.68 13.54 -9.93
N ILE A 97 -11.66 13.77 -10.74
CA ILE A 97 -10.84 14.98 -10.73
C ILE A 97 -11.02 15.61 -12.11
N ASP A 98 -11.30 16.91 -12.11
CA ASP A 98 -11.33 17.77 -13.28
C ASP A 98 -10.24 18.82 -13.07
N ASP A 99 -9.15 18.65 -13.79
CA ASP A 99 -7.90 19.39 -13.65
C ASP A 99 -7.64 20.16 -14.94
N GLU A 100 -7.67 21.49 -14.86
CA GLU A 100 -7.53 22.39 -16.01
C GLU A 100 -6.12 22.36 -16.64
N SER A 101 -5.12 21.81 -15.95
CA SER A 101 -3.75 21.71 -16.44
C SER A 101 -3.49 20.51 -17.35
N GLY A 102 -4.32 19.46 -17.24
CA GLY A 102 -4.13 18.17 -17.91
C GLY A 102 -3.11 17.23 -17.25
N TYR A 103 -2.49 17.61 -16.12
CA TYR A 103 -1.56 16.72 -15.40
C TYR A 103 -2.26 15.45 -14.92
N TRP A 104 -3.50 15.55 -14.45
CA TRP A 104 -4.28 14.39 -14.02
C TRP A 104 -4.43 13.34 -15.12
N ASP A 105 -4.76 13.77 -16.34
CA ASP A 105 -4.90 12.87 -17.49
C ASP A 105 -3.55 12.27 -17.90
N ALA A 106 -2.49 13.08 -17.91
CA ALA A 106 -1.13 12.59 -18.16
C ALA A 106 -0.72 11.50 -17.14
N TYR A 107 -1.03 11.67 -15.86
CA TYR A 107 -0.81 10.66 -14.82
C TYR A 107 -1.64 9.39 -15.05
N GLN A 108 -2.89 9.52 -15.49
CA GLN A 108 -3.71 8.36 -15.84
C GLN A 108 -3.15 7.61 -17.05
N ASP A 109 -2.70 8.32 -18.08
CA ASP A 109 -2.15 7.75 -19.30
C ASP A 109 -0.84 7.03 -19.06
N VAL A 110 0.03 7.56 -18.19
CA VAL A 110 1.26 6.86 -17.75
C VAL A 110 0.94 5.51 -17.12
N ILE A 111 -0.14 5.37 -16.35
CA ILE A 111 -0.56 4.07 -15.79
C ILE A 111 -1.24 3.18 -16.83
N ARG A 112 -2.17 3.73 -17.63
CA ARG A 112 -2.89 2.96 -18.66
C ARG A 112 -1.93 2.38 -19.70
N ASN A 113 -0.89 3.14 -20.04
CA ASN A 113 0.12 2.78 -21.02
C ASN A 113 1.42 2.29 -20.40
N LYS A 114 1.50 2.05 -19.07
CA LYS A 114 2.68 1.42 -18.50
C LYS A 114 2.72 0.00 -19.04
N PRO A 115 3.66 -0.38 -19.94
CA PRO A 115 3.86 -1.78 -20.20
C PRO A 115 4.21 -2.38 -18.85
N ILE A 116 3.42 -3.35 -18.42
CA ILE A 116 3.77 -4.17 -17.27
C ILE A 116 4.99 -4.94 -17.75
N ARG A 117 6.17 -4.36 -17.51
CA ARG A 117 7.43 -5.01 -17.76
C ARG A 117 7.39 -6.24 -16.87
N GLU A 118 7.25 -7.39 -17.50
CA GLU A 118 7.69 -8.64 -16.91
C GLU A 118 9.07 -8.36 -16.32
N ILE A 119 9.24 -8.61 -15.03
CA ILE A 119 10.52 -8.43 -14.35
C ILE A 119 11.44 -9.48 -14.97
N THR A 120 12.18 -9.07 -15.99
CA THR A 120 13.13 -9.90 -16.73
C THR A 120 14.48 -9.92 -16.02
N ASP A 121 14.79 -8.83 -15.32
CA ASP A 121 15.97 -8.69 -14.46
C ASP A 121 15.56 -8.13 -13.11
N PHE A 122 15.98 -8.81 -12.04
CA PHE A 122 15.96 -8.27 -10.70
C PHE A 122 17.15 -7.32 -10.57
N PRO A 123 16.94 -6.01 -10.32
CA PRO A 123 18.07 -5.12 -10.07
C PRO A 123 18.83 -5.65 -8.85
N VAL A 124 20.16 -5.59 -8.90
CA VAL A 124 21.00 -5.82 -7.72
C VAL A 124 20.79 -4.62 -6.81
N VAL A 125 19.82 -4.74 -5.91
CA VAL A 125 19.54 -3.74 -4.88
C VAL A 125 20.34 -4.12 -3.65
N SER A 126 21.07 -3.17 -3.05
CA SER A 126 21.76 -3.45 -1.79
C SER A 126 20.74 -3.84 -0.72
N GLU A 127 21.07 -4.76 0.19
CA GLU A 127 20.14 -5.20 1.26
C GLU A 127 19.64 -4.00 2.10
N SER A 128 20.53 -3.03 2.34
CA SER A 128 20.26 -1.73 2.96
C SER A 128 19.33 -0.81 2.15
N ASP A 129 19.17 -1.04 0.85
CA ASP A 129 18.22 -0.31 0.02
C ASP A 129 16.82 -0.97 -0.03
N VAL A 130 16.73 -2.26 0.30
CA VAL A 130 15.46 -3.00 0.33
C VAL A 130 14.79 -2.90 1.70
N ILE A 131 15.57 -2.86 2.78
CA ILE A 131 15.10 -2.62 4.15
C ILE A 131 15.51 -1.22 4.57
N LYS A 132 14.62 -0.24 4.41
CA LYS A 132 14.85 1.12 4.93
C LYS A 132 14.06 1.43 6.21
N GLU A 133 12.97 0.72 6.49
CA GLU A 133 12.01 1.15 7.52
C GLU A 133 11.50 -0.03 8.36
N ILE A 134 11.47 0.17 9.68
CA ILE A 134 10.80 -0.72 10.64
C ILE A 134 9.30 -0.46 10.49
N LEU A 135 8.52 -1.52 10.28
CA LEU A 135 7.06 -1.40 10.21
C LEU A 135 6.45 -1.39 11.63
N TYR A 136 5.62 -0.40 11.92
CA TYR A 136 4.86 -0.24 13.15
C TYR A 136 3.58 -1.08 13.12
N LEU A 137 3.21 -1.68 14.25
CA LEU A 137 1.96 -2.42 14.37
C LEU A 137 0.78 -1.46 14.58
N PRO A 138 -0.28 -1.51 13.74
CA PRO A 138 -1.48 -0.71 13.93
C PRO A 138 -2.35 -1.18 15.11
N ASP A 139 -3.28 -0.36 15.59
CA ASP A 139 -4.10 -0.64 16.78
C ASP A 139 -4.98 -1.91 16.66
N ASN A 140 -5.30 -2.33 15.44
CA ASN A 140 -6.08 -3.53 15.15
C ASN A 140 -5.25 -4.83 15.15
N SER A 141 -3.96 -4.77 15.50
CA SER A 141 -3.04 -5.91 15.52
C SER A 141 -3.47 -7.02 16.48
N LEU A 142 -3.29 -8.27 16.05
CA LEU A 142 -3.47 -9.48 16.84
C LEU A 142 -2.16 -9.96 17.44
N LYS A 143 -2.23 -10.86 18.43
CA LYS A 143 -1.05 -11.45 19.07
C LYS A 143 -0.10 -12.12 18.06
N CYS A 144 -0.62 -12.77 17.02
CA CYS A 144 0.18 -13.37 15.95
C CYS A 144 0.96 -12.31 15.13
N ASP A 145 0.43 -11.09 14.97
CA ASP A 145 1.14 -10.00 14.29
C ASP A 145 2.40 -9.58 15.05
N TYR A 146 2.34 -9.53 16.39
CA TYR A 146 3.52 -9.23 17.20
C TYR A 146 4.62 -10.28 17.01
N GLY A 147 4.24 -11.57 16.98
CA GLY A 147 5.17 -12.66 16.71
C GLY A 147 5.78 -12.53 15.32
N PHE A 148 4.96 -12.39 14.30
CA PHE A 148 5.41 -12.40 12.91
C PHE A 148 6.21 -11.16 12.51
N TRP A 149 5.87 -9.96 12.99
CA TRP A 149 6.52 -8.71 12.56
C TRP A 149 7.72 -8.32 13.44
N ASN A 150 7.69 -8.67 14.74
CA ASN A 150 8.77 -8.35 15.68
C ASN A 150 9.66 -9.56 16.03
N SER A 151 9.39 -10.77 15.51
CA SER A 151 10.38 -11.82 15.58
C SER A 151 11.66 -11.33 14.90
N ASP A 152 12.77 -11.39 15.63
CA ASP A 152 14.11 -11.47 15.07
C ASP A 152 14.27 -12.92 14.66
N PRO A 153 13.85 -13.28 13.43
CA PRO A 153 13.78 -14.68 13.11
C PRO A 153 15.23 -15.08 12.92
N LEU A 154 15.69 -16.07 13.67
CA LEU A 154 17.08 -16.52 13.70
C LEU A 154 17.65 -16.74 12.28
N PHE A 155 18.24 -15.70 11.68
CA PHE A 155 18.79 -15.71 10.32
C PHE A 155 20.27 -15.40 10.37
N VAL A 156 21.04 -16.44 10.65
CA VAL A 156 22.47 -16.46 10.39
C VAL A 156 22.66 -16.36 8.86
N LYS A 157 23.30 -15.28 8.40
CA LYS A 157 23.80 -15.12 7.02
C LYS A 157 24.59 -16.36 6.58
N PRO A 158 24.56 -16.76 5.28
CA PRO A 158 23.75 -16.25 4.17
C PRO A 158 22.68 -17.28 3.77
N VAL A 159 21.44 -16.84 3.59
CA VAL A 159 20.36 -17.65 2.99
C VAL A 159 19.90 -16.94 1.73
N VAL A 160 19.64 -17.68 0.66
CA VAL A 160 19.19 -17.15 -0.65
C VAL A 160 17.91 -16.31 -0.52
N LEU A 161 17.02 -16.67 0.42
CA LEU A 161 15.82 -15.93 0.77
C LEU A 161 15.89 -15.41 2.21
N HIS A 162 16.06 -14.10 2.37
CA HIS A 162 16.04 -13.44 3.68
C HIS A 162 14.60 -13.03 4.04
N LEU A 163 13.94 -13.82 4.89
CA LEU A 163 12.54 -13.63 5.24
C LEU A 163 12.20 -12.21 5.73
N PRO A 164 12.98 -11.54 6.63
CA PRO A 164 12.67 -10.18 7.04
C PRO A 164 12.61 -9.21 5.86
N THR A 165 13.54 -9.34 4.90
CA THR A 165 13.54 -8.50 3.68
C THR A 165 12.26 -8.72 2.89
N ILE A 166 11.90 -9.99 2.64
CA ILE A 166 10.72 -10.35 1.83
C ILE A 166 9.44 -9.86 2.52
N ARG A 167 9.29 -10.21 3.80
CA ARG A 167 8.15 -9.85 4.65
C ARG A 167 7.94 -8.33 4.71
N ASN A 168 8.99 -7.59 5.08
CA ASN A 168 8.90 -6.13 5.24
C ASN A 168 8.61 -5.45 3.90
N ARG A 169 9.24 -5.92 2.82
CA ARG A 169 8.98 -5.37 1.48
C ARG A 169 7.53 -5.59 1.05
N MET A 170 7.00 -6.80 1.24
CA MET A 170 5.61 -7.10 0.89
C MET A 170 4.63 -6.29 1.74
N GLY A 171 4.88 -6.16 3.04
CA GLY A 171 4.11 -5.31 3.94
C GLY A 171 4.06 -3.87 3.46
N TYR A 172 5.23 -3.26 3.25
CA TYR A 172 5.37 -1.90 2.72
C TYR A 172 4.60 -1.70 1.40
N ASP A 173 4.76 -2.63 0.46
CA ASP A 173 4.07 -2.53 -0.83
C ASP A 173 2.53 -2.67 -0.71
N LEU A 174 2.04 -3.46 0.26
CA LEU A 174 0.62 -3.66 0.53
C LEU A 174 -0.01 -2.48 1.27
N THR A 175 0.76 -1.77 2.08
CA THR A 175 0.36 -0.53 2.75
C THR A 175 0.57 0.72 1.89
N ASN A 176 0.92 0.54 0.61
CA ASN A 176 1.26 1.62 -0.33
C ASN A 176 2.38 2.54 0.19
N GLY A 177 3.36 1.95 0.87
CA GLY A 177 4.53 2.62 1.38
C GLY A 177 4.32 3.31 2.73
N SER A 178 3.29 2.92 3.48
CA SER A 178 3.17 3.36 4.86
C SER A 178 4.16 2.62 5.75
N ASN A 179 4.54 3.25 6.86
CA ASN A 179 5.38 2.63 7.88
C ASN A 179 4.61 1.66 8.77
N TYR A 180 3.40 1.23 8.41
CA TYR A 180 2.64 0.26 9.20
C TYR A 180 2.74 -1.15 8.63
N ALA A 181 2.76 -2.13 9.51
CA ALA A 181 2.66 -3.54 9.17
C ALA A 181 1.28 -3.87 8.62
N PHE A 182 1.23 -4.76 7.64
CA PHE A 182 -0.04 -5.23 7.06
C PHE A 182 -0.53 -6.43 7.85
N VAL A 183 -1.45 -6.21 8.79
CA VAL A 183 -1.82 -7.18 9.83
C VAL A 183 -2.84 -8.22 9.37
N VAL A 184 -2.95 -9.32 10.12
CA VAL A 184 -3.81 -10.48 9.78
C VAL A 184 -5.26 -10.09 9.50
N ARG A 185 -5.82 -9.13 10.25
CA ARG A 185 -7.21 -8.69 10.04
C ARG A 185 -7.40 -8.08 8.65
N ASP A 186 -6.48 -7.23 8.22
CA ASP A 186 -6.52 -6.57 6.91
C ASP A 186 -6.21 -7.56 5.79
N LEU A 187 -5.28 -8.50 6.04
CA LEU A 187 -4.97 -9.61 5.15
C LEU A 187 -6.17 -10.50 4.86
N LEU A 188 -6.89 -10.94 5.90
CA LEU A 188 -8.08 -11.77 5.74
C LEU A 188 -9.21 -11.04 5.05
N LYS A 189 -9.45 -9.76 5.41
CA LYS A 189 -10.44 -8.91 4.76
C LYS A 189 -10.16 -8.82 3.25
N ASP A 190 -8.93 -8.52 2.87
CA ASP A 190 -8.56 -8.35 1.47
C ASP A 190 -8.54 -9.67 0.69
N LEU A 191 -8.09 -10.76 1.28
CA LEU A 191 -8.17 -12.08 0.65
C LEU A 191 -9.63 -12.47 0.39
N SER A 192 -10.51 -12.29 1.37
CA SER A 192 -11.95 -12.57 1.23
C SER A 192 -12.59 -11.73 0.13
N LEU A 193 -12.33 -10.41 0.11
CA LEU A 193 -12.83 -9.50 -0.93
C LEU A 193 -12.41 -9.90 -2.35
N ASN A 194 -11.26 -10.58 -2.49
CA ASN A 194 -10.74 -11.06 -3.77
C ASN A 194 -11.10 -12.53 -4.07
N GLY A 195 -11.98 -13.12 -3.27
CA GLY A 195 -12.54 -14.45 -3.45
C GLY A 195 -11.58 -15.59 -3.11
N PHE A 196 -10.58 -15.33 -2.27
CA PHE A 196 -9.75 -16.38 -1.69
C PHE A 196 -10.46 -17.01 -0.48
N PHE A 197 -10.18 -18.28 -0.25
CA PHE A 197 -10.51 -18.91 1.02
C PHE A 197 -9.63 -18.30 2.13
N THR A 198 -10.23 -18.08 3.29
CA THR A 198 -9.58 -17.46 4.44
C THR A 198 -9.65 -18.40 5.64
N TRP A 199 -8.55 -18.46 6.39
CA TRP A 199 -8.45 -19.22 7.63
C TRP A 199 -8.86 -18.37 8.84
N ASP A 200 -9.03 -19.01 9.99
CA ASP A 200 -9.14 -18.31 11.26
C ASP A 200 -7.80 -17.68 11.65
N HIS A 201 -7.84 -16.66 12.51
CA HIS A 201 -6.68 -15.93 13.02
C HIS A 201 -5.63 -16.86 13.67
N ASP A 202 -6.05 -17.97 14.28
CA ASP A 202 -5.15 -18.93 14.92
C ASP A 202 -4.21 -19.63 13.92
N TRP A 203 -4.58 -19.70 12.64
CA TRP A 203 -3.72 -20.26 11.58
C TRP A 203 -2.42 -19.47 11.38
N PHE A 204 -2.41 -18.19 11.78
CA PHE A 204 -1.32 -17.24 11.57
C PHE A 204 -0.31 -17.22 12.73
N TYR A 205 -0.45 -18.07 13.75
CA TYR A 205 0.62 -18.26 14.73
C TYR A 205 1.84 -18.99 14.16
N ASP A 206 1.69 -19.63 12.99
CA ASP A 206 2.79 -20.19 12.22
C ASP A 206 3.26 -19.15 11.18
N ASP A 207 4.52 -18.72 11.29
CA ASP A 207 5.12 -17.73 10.39
C ASP A 207 5.13 -18.19 8.92
N CYS A 208 5.18 -19.51 8.67
CA CYS A 208 5.08 -20.08 7.33
C CYS A 208 3.70 -19.80 6.73
N ASN A 209 2.64 -20.03 7.50
CA ASN A 209 1.28 -19.74 7.07
C ASN A 209 1.09 -18.24 6.83
N TYR A 210 1.62 -17.41 7.72
CA TYR A 210 1.56 -15.96 7.55
C TYR A 210 2.23 -15.53 6.24
N ILE A 211 3.49 -15.94 5.99
CA ILE A 211 4.19 -15.52 4.77
C ILE A 211 3.50 -16.03 3.51
N VAL A 212 2.89 -17.23 3.53
CA VAL A 212 2.14 -17.80 2.40
C VAL A 212 0.96 -16.90 2.04
N GLU A 213 0.17 -16.52 3.04
CA GLU A 213 -1.03 -15.69 2.86
C GLU A 213 -0.65 -14.26 2.44
N LEU A 214 0.37 -13.66 3.06
CA LEU A 214 0.90 -12.34 2.72
C LEU A 214 1.42 -12.31 1.28
N SER A 215 2.23 -13.28 0.90
CA SER A 215 2.82 -13.40 -0.45
C SER A 215 1.75 -13.59 -1.51
N LYS A 216 0.73 -14.39 -1.22
CA LYS A 216 -0.41 -14.61 -2.10
C LYS A 216 -1.17 -13.31 -2.38
N LEU A 217 -1.49 -12.54 -1.34
CA LEU A 217 -2.18 -11.26 -1.52
C LEU A 217 -1.31 -10.23 -2.25
N TRP A 218 -0.04 -10.15 -1.88
CA TRP A 218 0.93 -9.27 -2.54
C TRP A 218 1.01 -9.58 -4.04
N ALA A 219 1.17 -10.85 -4.41
CA ALA A 219 1.19 -11.27 -5.80
C ALA A 219 -0.13 -10.96 -6.52
N TRP A 220 -1.27 -11.17 -5.87
CA TRP A 220 -2.58 -10.84 -6.45
C TRP A 220 -2.70 -9.35 -6.82
N LYS A 221 -2.27 -8.46 -5.91
CA LYS A 221 -2.36 -7.01 -6.10
C LYS A 221 -1.29 -6.45 -7.04
N LYS A 222 -0.11 -7.06 -7.11
CA LYS A 222 1.03 -6.53 -7.88
C LYS A 222 1.21 -7.20 -9.25
N SER A 223 0.58 -8.35 -9.49
CA SER A 223 0.61 -9.00 -10.81
C SER A 223 -0.42 -8.41 -11.78
N ALA A 224 -0.01 -8.34 -13.04
CA ALA A 224 -0.85 -7.95 -14.17
C ALA A 224 -2.05 -8.86 -14.41
N GLY A 225 -3.01 -8.35 -15.18
CA GLY A 225 -4.07 -9.16 -15.78
C GLY A 225 -5.36 -9.26 -14.97
N ASN A 226 -6.40 -9.74 -15.64
CA ASN A 226 -7.77 -9.80 -15.15
C ASN A 226 -7.92 -10.75 -13.95
N PRO A 227 -8.84 -10.47 -13.01
CA PRO A 227 -9.08 -11.28 -11.81
C PRO A 227 -9.80 -12.60 -12.15
N THR A 228 -9.06 -13.55 -12.71
CA THR A 228 -9.54 -14.88 -13.10
C THR A 228 -9.19 -15.94 -12.06
N SER A 229 -9.87 -17.09 -12.10
CA SER A 229 -9.50 -18.26 -11.31
C SER A 229 -8.08 -18.72 -11.57
N ILE A 230 -7.61 -18.63 -12.83
CA ILE A 230 -6.23 -18.96 -13.21
C ILE A 230 -5.23 -18.01 -12.52
N LYS A 231 -5.48 -16.70 -12.55
CA LYS A 231 -4.64 -15.72 -11.83
C LYS A 231 -4.60 -16.03 -10.33
N ARG A 232 -5.77 -16.35 -9.75
CA ARG A 232 -5.89 -16.71 -8.34
C ARG A 232 -5.04 -17.94 -7.99
N ASN A 233 -5.12 -19.00 -8.79
CA ASN A 233 -4.35 -20.23 -8.60
C ASN A 233 -2.85 -19.99 -8.71
N ARG A 234 -2.40 -19.12 -9.62
CA ARG A 234 -0.99 -18.72 -9.72
C ARG A 234 -0.52 -17.97 -8.47
N CYS A 235 -1.34 -17.08 -7.91
CA CYS A 235 -1.01 -16.37 -6.67
C CYS A 235 -0.95 -17.32 -5.46
N ILE A 236 -1.84 -18.32 -5.41
CA ILE A 236 -1.80 -19.40 -4.40
C ILE A 236 -0.48 -20.17 -4.51
N ALA A 237 -0.14 -20.63 -5.72
CA ALA A 237 1.10 -21.37 -5.97
C ALA A 237 2.34 -20.54 -5.60
N PHE A 238 2.35 -19.25 -5.94
CA PHE A 238 3.41 -18.32 -5.57
C PHE A 238 3.56 -18.21 -4.04
N GLY A 239 2.46 -18.03 -3.31
CA GLY A 239 2.50 -17.94 -1.85
C GLY A 239 3.13 -19.18 -1.22
N TYR A 240 2.72 -20.38 -1.65
CA TYR A 240 3.32 -21.63 -1.18
C TYR A 240 4.79 -21.78 -1.58
N ALA A 241 5.19 -21.30 -2.76
CA ALA A 241 6.60 -21.35 -3.18
C ALA A 241 7.48 -20.47 -2.27
N ILE A 242 7.02 -19.26 -1.91
CA ILE A 242 7.75 -18.38 -0.98
C ILE A 242 7.80 -18.99 0.42
N GLY A 243 6.68 -19.48 0.94
CA GLY A 243 6.63 -20.14 2.25
C GLY A 243 7.60 -21.31 2.33
N LYS A 244 7.57 -22.21 1.35
CA LYS A 244 8.52 -23.33 1.27
C LYS A 244 9.96 -22.88 1.10
N GLY A 245 10.22 -21.85 0.31
CA GLY A 245 11.57 -21.30 0.15
C GLY A 245 12.14 -20.71 1.45
N CYS A 246 11.28 -20.11 2.28
CA CYS A 246 11.71 -19.53 3.56
C CYS A 246 11.80 -20.55 4.70
N PHE A 247 10.92 -21.57 4.72
CA PHE A 247 10.72 -22.46 5.88
C PHE A 247 10.97 -23.95 5.61
N GLY A 248 11.08 -24.37 4.35
CA GLY A 248 11.22 -25.77 3.94
C GLY A 248 9.91 -26.55 3.82
N LEU A 249 10.02 -27.87 3.67
CA LEU A 249 8.89 -28.80 3.73
C LEU A 249 8.66 -29.21 5.20
N GLU A 250 7.41 -29.15 5.67
CA GLU A 250 6.95 -29.68 6.98
C GLU A 250 7.60 -29.09 8.24
N ASN A 251 7.53 -27.77 8.44
CA ASN A 251 7.93 -27.10 9.71
C ASN A 251 9.33 -27.46 10.24
N GLY A 252 10.19 -27.96 9.37
CA GLY A 252 11.49 -28.49 9.75
C GLY A 252 12.19 -29.13 8.57
N PHE A 253 13.11 -28.39 7.95
CA PHE A 253 14.54 -28.73 8.02
C PHE A 253 15.32 -27.51 7.51
N PHE A 254 15.82 -26.72 8.47
CA PHE A 254 16.89 -25.74 8.27
C PHE A 254 18.23 -26.40 7.92
N ASN A 255 18.26 -27.53 7.20
CA ASN A 255 19.53 -28.01 6.72
C ASN A 255 20.04 -27.01 5.67
N LYS A 256 21.35 -26.73 5.72
CA LYS A 256 22.02 -25.79 4.84
C LYS A 256 21.72 -26.09 3.35
N THR A 257 21.53 -27.37 3.04
CA THR A 257 21.27 -27.88 1.69
C THR A 257 19.94 -27.42 1.09
N HIS A 258 18.86 -27.25 1.87
CA HIS A 258 17.58 -26.74 1.36
C HIS A 258 17.58 -25.22 1.20
N ARG A 259 18.42 -24.53 1.98
CA ARG A 259 18.59 -23.07 1.94
C ARG A 259 19.49 -22.60 0.80
N ASP A 260 20.39 -23.47 0.36
CA ASP A 260 21.35 -23.24 -0.73
C ASP A 260 20.86 -23.77 -2.10
N ALA A 261 19.79 -24.57 -2.15
CA ALA A 261 19.24 -25.20 -3.36
C ALA A 261 18.03 -24.46 -3.92
#